data_AF-A0A321LIN4-F1
#
_entry.id   AF-A0A321LIN4-F1
#
_cell.length_a   1.000
_cell.length_b   1.000
_cell.length_c   1.000
_cell.angle_alpha   90.00
_cell.angle_beta   90.00
_cell.angle_gamma   90.00
#
_symmetry.space_group_name_H-M   'P 1'
#
loop_
_entity.id
_entity.type
_entity.pdbx_description
1 polymer ?
#
loop_
_entity_poly.entity_id
_entity_poly.type
_entity_poly.pdbx_seq_one_letter_code
_entity_poly.pdbx_strand_id
1 'polypeptide(L)'
;MQQLVILARWEVYLLIGGLFAIILYKILSGSIDLNGLLTGDSRDGSEFFSPGRAQMLAFTSITAFNYLMEVVRSPSLQALPTIPHSTLAILAGSHLVYLGGKARSMLLGSISEYLRTEVFNARGNNKQSE
;
A
#
# COMPACT_ATOMS: atom_id res chain seq x y z
N MET A 1 -15.21 16.59 -36.80
CA MET A 1 -14.16 16.65 -35.75
C MET A 1 -14.74 16.71 -34.34
N GLN A 2 -15.58 17.70 -33.98
CA GLN A 2 -16.06 17.85 -32.59
C GLN A 2 -16.94 16.69 -32.08
N GLN A 3 -17.78 16.10 -32.94
CA GLN A 3 -18.63 14.96 -32.55
C GLN A 3 -17.81 13.71 -32.14
N LEU A 4 -16.70 13.45 -32.83
CA LEU A 4 -15.79 12.35 -32.50
C LEU A 4 -15.13 12.55 -31.13
N VAL A 5 -14.74 13.78 -30.80
CA VAL A 5 -14.13 14.13 -29.50
C VAL A 5 -15.12 13.92 -28.35
N ILE A 6 -16.38 14.28 -28.56
CA ILE A 6 -17.43 14.08 -27.55
C ILE A 6 -17.69 12.59 -27.32
N LEU A 7 -17.77 11.81 -28.40
CA LEU A 7 -18.05 10.38 -28.33
C LEU A 7 -16.89 9.62 -27.65
N ALA A 8 -15.65 9.92 -28.04
CA ALA A 8 -14.45 9.36 -27.41
C ALA A 8 -14.36 9.70 -25.91
N ARG A 9 -14.74 10.91 -25.50
CA ARG A 9 -14.74 11.30 -24.09
C ARG A 9 -15.74 10.47 -23.28
N TRP A 10 -16.96 10.27 -23.80
CA TRP A 10 -17.97 9.46 -23.14
C TRP A 10 -17.58 7.99 -23.06
N GLU A 11 -16.99 7.45 -24.12
CA GLU A 11 -16.45 6.09 -24.13
C GLU A 11 -15.41 5.89 -23.02
N VAL A 12 -14.46 6.83 -22.88
CA VAL A 12 -13.45 6.78 -21.81
C VAL A 12 -14.08 6.83 -20.43
N TYR A 13 -15.06 7.72 -20.21
CA TYR A 13 -15.76 7.79 -18.92
C TYR A 13 -16.54 6.52 -18.60
N LEU A 14 -17.22 5.94 -19.58
CA LEU A 14 -17.94 4.67 -19.42
C LEU A 14 -16.99 3.51 -19.17
N LEU A 15 -15.86 3.45 -19.86
CA LEU A 15 -14.88 2.39 -19.71
C LEU A 15 -14.21 2.45 -18.33
N ILE A 16 -13.69 3.61 -17.94
CA ILE A 16 -13.02 3.78 -16.63
C ILE A 16 -14.03 3.66 -15.49
N GLY A 17 -15.17 4.35 -15.59
CA GLY A 17 -16.23 4.30 -14.58
C GLY A 17 -16.86 2.92 -14.44
N GLY A 18 -17.09 2.24 -15.56
CA GLY A 18 -17.58 0.86 -15.59
C GLY A 18 -16.59 -0.13 -14.98
N LEU A 19 -15.30 -0.03 -15.33
CA LEU A 19 -14.25 -0.86 -14.73
C LEU A 19 -14.19 -0.65 -13.22
N PHE A 20 -14.23 0.61 -12.76
CA PHE A 20 -14.26 0.94 -11.34
C PHE A 20 -15.48 0.33 -10.64
N ALA A 21 -16.68 0.47 -11.22
CA ALA A 21 -17.90 -0.09 -10.66
C ALA A 21 -17.86 -1.63 -10.57
N ILE A 22 -17.31 -2.30 -11.59
CA ILE A 22 -17.13 -3.76 -11.59
C ILE A 22 -16.14 -4.18 -10.49
N ILE A 23 -14.99 -3.52 -10.38
CA ILE A 23 -14.01 -3.84 -9.34
C ILE A 23 -14.62 -3.64 -7.95
N LEU A 24 -15.32 -2.52 -7.73
CA LEU A 24 -15.99 -2.23 -6.47
C LEU A 24 -17.05 -3.29 -6.15
N TYR A 25 -17.86 -3.68 -7.14
CA TYR A 25 -18.83 -4.75 -6.98
C TYR A 25 -18.17 -6.09 -6.64
N LYS A 26 -17.05 -6.43 -7.29
CA LYS A 26 -16.30 -7.66 -7.00
C LYS A 26 -15.68 -7.66 -5.61
N ILE A 27 -15.25 -6.50 -5.11
CA ILE A 27 -14.79 -6.33 -3.72
C ILE A 27 -15.96 -6.55 -2.75
N LEU A 28 -17.10 -5.87 -2.95
CA LEU A 28 -18.26 -5.96 -2.05
C LEU A 28 -18.94 -7.33 -2.06
N SER A 29 -18.91 -8.03 -3.19
CA SER A 29 -19.42 -9.41 -3.32
C SER A 29 -18.45 -10.46 -2.79
N GLY A 30 -17.25 -10.09 -2.36
CA GLY A 30 -16.22 -11.03 -1.91
C GLY A 30 -15.62 -11.88 -3.04
N SER A 31 -15.88 -11.54 -4.31
CA SER A 31 -15.30 -12.21 -5.47
C SER A 31 -13.81 -11.92 -5.63
N ILE A 32 -13.32 -10.83 -5.04
CA ILE A 32 -11.90 -10.53 -4.88
C ILE A 32 -11.55 -10.82 -3.43
N ASP A 33 -10.67 -11.79 -3.23
CA ASP A 33 -10.15 -12.09 -1.90
C ASP A 33 -9.26 -10.93 -1.42
N LEU A 34 -9.63 -10.34 -0.28
CA LEU A 34 -8.87 -9.28 0.39
C LEU A 34 -8.17 -9.79 1.65
N ASN A 35 -8.20 -11.09 1.92
CA ASN A 35 -7.41 -11.72 2.97
C ASN A 35 -5.92 -11.41 2.74
N GLY A 36 -5.16 -11.16 3.80
CA GLY A 36 -3.76 -10.75 3.67
C GLY A 36 -3.53 -9.25 3.41
N LEU A 37 -4.57 -8.48 3.03
CA LEU A 37 -4.38 -7.08 2.61
C LEU A 37 -3.86 -6.20 3.74
N LEU A 38 -4.48 -6.32 4.91
CA LEU A 38 -4.15 -5.52 6.10
C LEU A 38 -3.36 -6.30 7.15
N THR A 39 -3.08 -7.57 6.89
CA THR A 39 -2.40 -8.48 7.82
C THR A 39 -0.96 -8.71 7.39
N GLY A 40 -0.08 -9.08 8.31
CA GLY A 40 1.28 -9.51 8.06
C GLY A 40 1.54 -10.87 8.68
N ASP A 41 2.56 -11.57 8.19
CA ASP A 41 3.01 -12.81 8.79
C ASP A 41 4.00 -12.53 9.93
N SER A 42 3.68 -13.05 11.11
CA SER A 42 4.63 -13.16 12.21
C SER A 42 5.67 -14.25 11.92
N ARG A 43 6.80 -14.18 12.62
CA ARG A 43 7.85 -15.21 12.59
C ARG A 43 7.36 -16.61 12.99
N ASP A 44 6.24 -16.69 13.70
CA ASP A 44 5.59 -17.93 14.16
C ASP A 44 4.50 -18.42 13.20
N GLY A 45 4.36 -17.81 12.02
CA GLY A 45 3.32 -18.14 11.04
C GLY A 45 1.91 -17.67 11.41
N SER A 46 1.74 -16.98 12.55
CA SER A 46 0.47 -16.34 12.89
C SER A 46 0.25 -15.06 12.08
N GLU A 47 -0.94 -14.87 11.53
CA GLU A 47 -1.35 -13.60 10.94
C GLU A 47 -1.57 -12.53 12.03
N PHE A 48 -1.05 -11.33 11.82
CA PHE A 48 -1.32 -10.18 12.68
C PHE A 48 -1.80 -8.98 11.88
N PHE A 49 -2.71 -8.18 12.43
CA PHE A 49 -3.13 -6.93 11.81
C PHE A 49 -1.94 -5.95 11.75
N SER A 50 -1.69 -5.37 10.58
CA SER A 50 -0.60 -4.42 10.32
C SER A 50 -1.14 -2.99 10.20
N PRO A 51 -1.03 -2.17 11.27
CA PRO A 51 -1.48 -0.78 11.24
C PRO A 51 -0.82 0.04 10.13
N GLY A 52 0.45 -0.28 9.80
CA GLY A 52 1.18 0.37 8.72
C GLY A 52 0.57 0.13 7.33
N ARG A 53 0.10 -1.09 7.04
CA ARG A 53 -0.59 -1.39 5.77
C ARG A 53 -1.92 -0.65 5.68
N ALA A 54 -2.68 -0.63 6.78
CA ALA A 54 -3.93 0.12 6.85
C ALA A 54 -3.72 1.63 6.67
N GLN A 55 -2.69 2.19 7.32
CA GLN A 55 -2.30 3.58 7.16
C GLN A 55 -1.97 3.91 5.70
N MET A 56 -1.12 3.12 5.06
CA MET A 56 -0.69 3.34 3.68
C MET A 56 -1.89 3.28 2.71
N LEU A 57 -2.77 2.30 2.89
CA LEU A 57 -4.00 2.18 2.10
C LEU A 57 -4.90 3.41 2.28
N ALA A 58 -5.09 3.86 3.52
CA ALA A 58 -5.92 5.02 3.83
C ALA A 58 -5.36 6.30 3.20
N PHE A 59 -4.07 6.59 3.40
CA PHE A 59 -3.45 7.79 2.84
C PHE A 59 -3.49 7.78 1.30
N THR A 60 -3.14 6.66 0.66
CA THR A 60 -3.20 6.54 -0.80
C THR A 60 -4.62 6.70 -1.32
N SER A 61 -5.62 6.10 -0.65
CA SER A 61 -7.02 6.23 -1.04
C SER A 61 -7.52 7.67 -0.91
N ILE A 62 -7.24 8.32 0.22
CA ILE A 62 -7.63 9.72 0.45
C ILE A 62 -6.99 10.64 -0.59
N THR A 63 -5.70 10.47 -0.89
CA THR A 63 -5.03 11.27 -1.93
C THR A 63 -5.64 11.02 -3.31
N ALA A 64 -5.92 9.76 -3.67
CA ALA A 64 -6.55 9.41 -4.94
C ALA A 64 -7.94 10.04 -5.09
N PHE A 65 -8.78 9.98 -4.04
CA PHE A 65 -10.11 10.59 -4.06
C PHE A 65 -10.06 12.12 -4.16
N ASN A 66 -9.15 12.77 -3.42
CA ASN A 66 -8.97 14.22 -3.51
C ASN A 66 -8.54 14.63 -4.93
N TYR A 67 -7.59 13.89 -5.52
CA TYR A 67 -7.15 14.14 -6.88
C TYR A 67 -8.27 13.96 -7.90
N LEU A 68 -9.06 12.88 -7.78
CA LEU A 68 -10.22 12.64 -8.64
C LEU A 68 -11.24 13.79 -8.54
N MET A 69 -11.52 14.27 -7.34
CA MET A 69 -12.43 15.40 -7.13
C MET A 69 -11.88 16.70 -7.75
N GLU A 70 -10.57 16.89 -7.74
CA GLU A 70 -9.93 18.04 -8.40
C GLU A 70 -10.09 17.96 -9.93
N VAL A 71 -9.93 16.78 -10.52
CA VAL A 71 -10.19 16.53 -11.95
C VAL A 71 -11.64 16.84 -12.31
N VAL A 72 -12.59 16.44 -11.46
CA VAL A 72 -14.02 16.68 -11.69
C VAL A 72 -14.39 18.16 -11.53
N ARG A 73 -13.82 18.87 -10.55
CA ARG A 73 -14.10 20.29 -10.28
C ARG A 73 -13.43 21.23 -11.28
N SER A 74 -12.25 20.88 -11.76
CA SER A 74 -11.45 21.66 -12.70
C SER A 74 -11.20 20.87 -13.99
N PRO A 75 -12.23 20.63 -14.81
CA PRO A 75 -12.11 19.88 -16.05
C PRO A 75 -11.38 20.72 -17.11
N SER A 76 -10.05 20.76 -17.00
CA SER A 76 -9.17 21.38 -17.98
C SER A 76 -8.74 20.32 -19.00
N LEU A 77 -8.92 20.61 -20.29
CA LEU A 77 -8.46 19.76 -21.39
C LEU A 77 -6.95 19.96 -21.71
N GLN A 78 -6.31 20.91 -21.05
CA GLN A 78 -4.95 21.36 -21.38
C GLN A 78 -3.91 20.89 -20.37
N ALA A 79 -4.31 20.68 -19.11
CA ALA A 79 -3.43 20.23 -18.05
C ALA A 79 -4.17 19.41 -17.00
N LEU A 80 -3.47 18.44 -16.42
CA LEU A 80 -3.93 17.76 -15.22
C LEU A 80 -3.88 18.73 -14.02
N PRO A 81 -4.74 18.54 -13.00
CA PRO A 81 -4.68 19.36 -11.80
C PRO A 81 -3.32 19.25 -11.11
N THR A 82 -2.80 20.39 -10.65
CA THR A 82 -1.51 20.45 -9.95
C THR A 82 -1.72 20.02 -8.50
N ILE A 83 -1.15 18.88 -8.12
CA ILE A 83 -1.24 18.39 -6.75
C ILE A 83 -0.45 19.32 -5.81
N PRO A 84 -1.05 19.81 -4.71
CA PRO A 84 -0.34 20.63 -3.72
C PRO A 84 0.88 19.90 -3.15
N HIS A 85 2.02 20.60 -3.03
CA HIS A 85 3.25 20.04 -2.47
C HIS A 85 3.07 19.46 -1.06
N SER A 86 2.16 20.01 -0.26
CA SER A 86 1.81 19.50 1.07
C SER A 86 1.22 18.09 1.02
N THR A 87 0.31 17.82 0.07
CA THR A 87 -0.28 16.49 -0.14
C THR A 87 0.78 15.47 -0.53
N LEU A 88 1.69 15.85 -1.44
CA LEU A 88 2.82 15.01 -1.84
C LEU A 88 3.77 14.74 -0.67
N ALA A 89 4.08 15.75 0.14
CA ALA A 89 4.93 15.62 1.31
C ALA A 89 4.32 14.69 2.37
N ILE A 90 3.01 14.79 2.62
CA ILE A 90 2.30 13.89 3.55
C ILE A 90 2.33 12.45 3.04
N LEU A 91 2.03 12.25 1.75
CA LEU A 91 2.02 10.92 1.14
C LEU A 91 3.43 10.30 1.18
N ALA A 92 4.45 11.02 0.70
CA ALA A 92 5.84 10.57 0.73
C ALA A 92 6.32 10.32 2.17
N GLY A 93 5.99 11.22 3.09
CA GLY A 93 6.31 11.08 4.52
C GLY A 93 5.71 9.81 5.12
N SER A 94 4.45 9.50 4.82
CA SER A 94 3.79 8.26 5.31
C SER A 94 4.51 7.00 4.83
N HIS A 95 4.98 6.98 3.58
CA HIS A 95 5.73 5.88 3.00
C HIS A 95 7.12 5.75 3.63
N LEU A 96 7.80 6.87 3.88
CA LEU A 96 9.10 6.89 4.55
C LEU A 96 9.01 6.40 6.00
N VAL A 97 7.99 6.80 6.75
CA VAL A 97 7.76 6.31 8.12
C VAL A 97 7.53 4.79 8.11
N TYR A 98 6.71 4.30 7.18
CA TYR A 98 6.45 2.87 7.03
C TYR A 98 7.72 2.07 6.66
N LEU A 99 8.45 2.53 5.64
CA LEU A 99 9.69 1.88 5.19
C LEU A 99 10.77 1.94 6.26
N GLY A 100 10.91 3.06 6.96
CA GLY A 100 11.84 3.21 8.08
C GLY A 100 11.53 2.24 9.22
N GLY A 101 10.25 2.12 9.61
CA GLY A 101 9.81 1.14 10.60
C GLY A 101 10.11 -0.30 10.16
N LYS A 102 9.85 -0.62 8.89
CA LYS A 102 10.11 -1.96 8.33
C LYS A 102 11.61 -2.27 8.28
N ALA A 103 12.44 -1.35 7.79
CA ALA A 103 13.88 -1.50 7.76
C ALA A 103 14.47 -1.70 9.16
N ARG A 104 14.00 -0.92 10.15
CA ARG A 104 14.38 -1.10 11.56
C ARG A 104 14.00 -2.49 12.08
N SER A 105 12.79 -2.97 11.79
CA SER A 105 12.35 -4.30 12.23
C SER A 105 13.18 -5.44 11.62
N MET A 106 13.57 -5.30 10.35
CA MET A 106 14.42 -6.28 9.67
C MET A 106 15.84 -6.29 10.24
N LEU A 107 16.44 -5.12 10.45
CA LEU A 107 17.78 -5.01 11.03
C LEU A 107 17.83 -5.58 12.45
N LEU A 108 16.88 -5.20 13.31
CA LEU A 108 16.81 -5.73 14.68
C LEU A 108 16.50 -7.23 14.72
N GLY A 109 15.63 -7.71 13.82
CA GLY A 109 15.33 -9.14 13.69
C GLY A 109 16.56 -9.97 13.28
N SER A 110 17.31 -9.49 12.28
CA SER A 110 18.52 -10.15 11.79
C SER A 110 19.61 -10.24 12.86
N ILE A 111 19.81 -9.16 13.64
CA ILE A 111 20.80 -9.13 14.72
C ILE A 111 20.41 -10.10 15.85
N SER A 112 19.13 -10.12 16.22
CA SER A 112 18.63 -11.05 17.25
C SER A 112 18.83 -12.51 16.86
N GLU A 113 18.63 -12.85 15.59
CA GLU A 113 18.82 -14.20 15.06
C GLU A 113 20.29 -14.63 15.03
N TYR A 114 21.19 -13.72 14.67
CA TYR A 114 22.63 -13.97 14.69
C TYR A 114 23.12 -14.28 16.11
N LEU A 115 22.76 -13.43 17.08
CA LEU A 115 23.14 -13.63 18.48
C LEU A 115 22.56 -14.91 19.07
N ARG A 116 21.30 -15.24 18.74
CA ARG A 116 20.69 -16.50 19.19
C ARG A 116 21.48 -17.69 18.68
N THR A 117 21.84 -17.70 17.39
CA THR A 117 22.56 -18.80 16.76
C THR A 117 23.95 -19.00 17.36
N GLU A 118 24.71 -17.92 17.58
CA GLU A 118 26.03 -18.00 18.21
C GLU A 118 25.96 -18.50 19.66
N VAL A 119 25.01 -18.00 20.46
CA VAL A 119 24.85 -18.43 21.87
C VAL A 119 24.46 -19.91 21.95
N PHE A 120 23.56 -20.39 21.10
CA PHE A 120 23.20 -21.82 21.06
C PHE A 120 24.37 -22.70 20.61
N ASN A 121 25.14 -22.25 19.61
CA ASN A 121 26.31 -22.97 19.14
C ASN A 121 27.41 -23.08 20.23
N ALA A 122 27.71 -21.98 20.92
CA ALA A 122 28.68 -21.95 22.01
C ALA A 122 28.26 -22.85 23.20
N ARG A 123 26.96 -22.93 23.49
CA ARG A 123 26.43 -23.77 24.56
C ARG A 123 26.37 -25.26 24.19
N GLY A 124 26.24 -25.59 22.91
CA GLY A 124 26.30 -26.96 22.41
C GLY A 124 27.72 -27.55 22.47
N ASN A 125 28.73 -26.73 22.17
CA ASN A 125 30.13 -27.15 22.17
C ASN A 125 30.64 -27.54 23.58
N ASN A 126 30.22 -26.80 24.62
CA ASN A 126 30.59 -27.10 26.01
C ASN A 126 30.00 -28.40 26.57
N LYS A 127 28.98 -29.00 25.93
CA LYS A 127 28.37 -30.27 26.36
C LYS A 127 29.01 -31.52 25.72
N GLN A 128 29.86 -31.36 24.70
CA GLN A 128 30.59 -32.46 24.07
C GLN A 128 32.01 -32.64 24.65
N SER A 129 32.43 -31.74 25.54
CA SER A 129 33.74 -31.75 26.20
C SER A 129 33.71 -32.27 27.65
N GLU A 130 32.58 -32.78 28.12
CA GLU A 130 32.42 -33.55 29.38
C GLU A 130 32.16 -35.02 29.06
#